data_AF-A0A941BL42-F1
#
_entry.id   AF-A0A941BL42-F1
#
_cell.length_a   1.000
_cell.length_b   1.000
_cell.length_c   1.000
_cell.angle_alpha   90.00
_cell.angle_beta   90.00
_cell.angle_gamma   90.00
#
_symmetry.space_group_name_H-M   'P 1'
#
loop_
_entity.id
_entity.type
_entity.pdbx_description
1 polymer ?
#
loop_
_entity_poly.entity_id
_entity_poly.type
_entity_poly.pdbx_seq_one_letter_code
_entity_poly.pdbx_strand_id
1 'polypeptide(L)'
;MPPEQPSQPVPQVDKFRPTNRRQRLKIIALTVAVVVALWSLLLLRPGAHPRAIPGVTPAPCKAGQTQGCIGGQANVTLLPAASAASR
;
A
#
# COMPACT_ATOMS: atom_id res chain seq x y z
N MET A 1 -1.64 26.22 -40.30
CA MET A 1 -1.55 24.88 -39.70
C MET A 1 -2.27 24.91 -38.36
N PRO A 2 -3.51 24.41 -38.26
CA PRO A 2 -4.18 24.28 -36.96
C PRO A 2 -3.52 23.17 -36.12
N PRO A 3 -3.40 23.34 -34.79
CA PRO A 3 -2.77 22.36 -33.90
C PRO A 3 -3.64 21.10 -33.77
N GLU A 4 -3.00 19.94 -33.88
CA GLU A 4 -3.57 18.62 -33.68
C GLU A 4 -3.99 18.47 -32.20
N GLN A 5 -5.31 18.44 -31.94
CA GLN A 5 -5.85 18.22 -30.59
C GLN A 5 -5.69 16.74 -30.20
N PRO A 6 -5.17 16.41 -29.00
CA PRO A 6 -5.17 15.06 -28.47
C PRO A 6 -6.62 14.55 -28.37
N SER A 7 -6.91 13.45 -29.05
CA SER A 7 -8.21 12.78 -29.01
C SER A 7 -8.53 12.34 -27.58
N GLN A 8 -9.39 13.10 -26.91
CA GLN A 8 -9.97 12.73 -25.62
C GLN A 8 -10.66 11.36 -25.76
N PRO A 9 -10.45 10.42 -24.81
CA PRO A 9 -11.17 9.14 -24.83
C PRO A 9 -12.67 9.43 -24.69
N VAL A 10 -13.43 9.12 -25.73
CA VAL A 10 -14.90 9.22 -25.69
C VAL A 10 -15.40 8.32 -24.56
N PRO A 11 -16.27 8.80 -23.64
CA PRO A 11 -16.86 7.96 -22.61
C PRO A 11 -17.63 6.82 -23.28
N GLN A 12 -17.04 5.62 -23.30
CA GLN A 12 -17.72 4.42 -23.76
C GLN A 12 -18.85 4.17 -22.76
N VAL A 13 -20.09 4.26 -23.23
CA VAL A 13 -21.26 3.85 -22.44
C VAL A 13 -21.12 2.35 -22.22
N ASP A 14 -20.68 1.96 -21.02
CA ASP A 14 -20.49 0.57 -20.63
C ASP A 14 -21.80 -0.19 -20.86
N LYS A 15 -21.83 -1.00 -21.92
CA LYS A 15 -22.96 -1.88 -22.21
C LYS A 15 -23.13 -2.80 -21.01
N PHE A 16 -24.26 -2.67 -20.31
CA PHE A 16 -24.63 -3.52 -19.19
C PHE A 16 -24.62 -4.98 -19.63
N ARG A 17 -23.53 -5.69 -19.34
CA ARG A 17 -23.39 -7.11 -19.63
C ARG A 17 -23.91 -7.85 -18.41
N PRO A 18 -25.05 -8.55 -18.48
CA PRO A 18 -25.53 -9.34 -17.36
C PRO A 18 -24.46 -10.37 -17.03
N THR A 19 -23.83 -10.20 -15.87
CA THR A 19 -22.75 -11.06 -15.41
C THR A 19 -23.26 -12.50 -15.36
N ASN A 20 -22.60 -13.39 -16.10
CA ASN A 20 -23.02 -14.77 -16.21
C ASN A 20 -22.90 -15.42 -14.81
N ARG A 21 -23.80 -16.33 -14.40
CA ARG A 21 -23.83 -16.87 -13.02
C ARG A 21 -22.47 -17.42 -12.57
N ARG A 22 -21.71 -18.02 -13.49
CA ARG A 22 -20.35 -18.52 -13.26
C ARG A 22 -19.35 -17.41 -12.91
N GLN A 23 -19.52 -16.23 -13.50
CA GLN A 23 -18.67 -15.07 -13.27
C GLN A 23 -18.97 -14.43 -11.92
N ARG A 24 -20.25 -14.37 -11.51
CA ARG A 24 -20.65 -14.02 -10.13
C ARG A 24 -20.03 -14.93 -9.08
N LEU A 25 -20.06 -16.24 -9.30
CA LEU A 25 -19.46 -17.20 -8.36
C LEU A 25 -17.94 -16.99 -8.20
N LYS A 26 -17.23 -16.72 -9.30
CA LYS A 26 -15.80 -16.40 -9.25
C LYS A 26 -15.51 -15.13 -8.46
N ILE A 27 -16.31 -14.08 -8.68
CA ILE A 27 -16.17 -12.81 -7.94
C ILE A 27 -16.40 -13.05 -6.45
N ILE A 28 -17.45 -13.76 -6.08
CA ILE A 28 -17.77 -14.08 -4.68
C ILE A 28 -16.65 -14.92 -4.04
N ALA A 29 -16.14 -15.93 -4.73
CA ALA A 29 -15.04 -16.74 -4.22
C ALA A 29 -13.78 -15.90 -3.98
N LEU A 30 -13.46 -14.99 -4.91
CA LEU A 30 -12.31 -14.09 -4.79
C LEU A 30 -12.48 -13.12 -3.61
N THR A 31 -13.64 -12.48 -3.45
CA THR A 31 -13.87 -11.57 -2.32
C THR A 31 -13.79 -12.29 -0.99
N VAL A 32 -14.36 -13.50 -0.87
CA VAL A 32 -14.25 -14.32 0.35
C VAL A 32 -12.78 -14.64 0.65
N ALA A 33 -12.00 -15.03 -0.36
CA ALA A 33 -10.57 -15.31 -0.19
C ALA A 33 -9.78 -14.07 0.31
N VAL A 34 -10.05 -12.89 -0.25
CA VAL A 34 -9.40 -11.63 0.17
C VAL A 34 -9.77 -11.27 1.61
N VAL A 35 -11.03 -11.42 1.99
CA VAL A 35 -11.49 -11.15 3.36
C VAL A 35 -10.79 -12.09 4.35
N VAL A 36 -10.72 -13.39 4.06
CA VAL A 36 -10.03 -14.37 4.91
C VAL A 36 -8.54 -14.07 5.02
N ALA A 37 -7.90 -13.68 3.92
CA ALA A 37 -6.48 -13.30 3.91
C ALA A 37 -6.21 -12.06 4.78
N LEU A 38 -7.06 -11.04 4.67
CA LEU A 38 -7.00 -9.83 5.52
C LEU A 38 -7.14 -10.18 6.99
N TRP A 39 -8.16 -10.95 7.36
CA TRP A 39 -8.36 -11.41 8.73
C TRP A 39 -7.17 -12.20 9.25
N SER A 40 -6.59 -13.06 8.42
CA SER A 40 -5.39 -13.83 8.75
C SER A 40 -4.19 -12.92 8.99
N LEU A 41 -3.99 -11.88 8.17
CA LEU A 41 -2.93 -10.89 8.39
C LEU A 41 -3.12 -10.09 9.68
N LEU A 42 -4.37 -9.78 10.03
CA LEU A 42 -4.68 -9.05 11.26
C LEU A 42 -4.44 -9.91 12.50
N LEU A 43 -4.87 -11.17 12.48
CA LEU A 43 -4.73 -12.10 13.60
C LEU A 43 -3.28 -12.59 13.74
N LEU A 44 -2.66 -12.96 12.63
CA LEU A 44 -1.26 -13.37 12.54
C LEU A 44 -0.46 -12.21 11.96
N ARG A 45 -0.28 -11.12 12.72
CA ARG A 45 0.57 -9.99 12.28
C ARG A 45 2.00 -10.49 11.96
N PRO A 46 2.37 -10.71 10.69
CA PRO A 46 3.68 -11.24 10.36
C PRO A 46 4.63 -10.05 10.40
N GLY A 47 5.36 -9.89 11.52
CA GLY A 47 6.33 -8.81 11.69
C GLY A 47 6.03 -7.79 12.78
N ALA A 48 4.95 -7.93 13.54
CA ALA A 48 4.69 -7.08 14.71
C ALA A 48 5.37 -7.56 16.00
N HIS A 49 6.44 -8.34 15.88
CA HIS A 49 7.39 -8.49 16.97
C HIS A 49 8.39 -7.35 16.83
N PRO A 50 8.22 -6.20 17.52
CA PRO A 50 9.31 -5.26 17.64
C PRO A 50 10.49 -6.04 18.23
N ARG A 51 11.50 -6.30 17.41
CA ARG A 51 12.75 -6.84 17.92
C ARG A 51 13.30 -5.77 18.84
N ALA A 52 13.22 -6.01 20.14
CA ALA A 52 13.97 -5.22 21.10
C ALA A 52 15.44 -5.31 20.69
N ILE A 53 16.03 -4.17 20.33
CA ILE A 53 17.46 -4.11 20.08
C ILE A 53 18.11 -4.38 21.45
N PRO A 54 18.87 -5.48 21.62
CA PRO A 54 19.47 -5.81 22.90
C PRO A 54 20.42 -4.68 23.32
N GLY A 55 20.20 -4.09 24.50
CA GLY A 55 21.04 -3.03 25.06
C GLY A 55 20.46 -1.60 24.99
N VAL A 56 19.30 -1.39 24.37
CA VAL A 56 18.61 -0.07 24.40
C VAL A 56 17.28 -0.18 25.13
N THR A 57 17.27 0.25 26.39
CA THR A 57 16.02 0.62 27.07
C THR A 57 15.61 2.00 26.55
N PRO A 58 14.46 2.13 25.85
CA PRO A 58 14.04 3.42 25.31
C PRO A 58 13.68 4.35 26.47
N ALA A 59 14.55 5.32 26.73
CA ALA A 59 14.34 6.39 27.71
C ALA A 59 13.75 7.63 27.02
N PRO A 60 13.05 8.52 27.77
CA PRO A 60 12.66 9.83 27.23
C PRO A 60 13.90 10.63 26.81
N CYS A 61 13.78 11.40 25.72
CA CYS A 61 14.87 12.23 25.25
C CYS A 61 15.30 13.25 26.32
N LYS A 62 16.61 13.37 26.56
CA LYS A 62 17.15 14.49 27.33
C LYS A 62 17.07 15.77 26.50
N ALA A 63 17.06 16.93 27.17
CA ALA A 63 17.10 18.22 26.48
C ALA A 63 18.30 18.30 25.53
N GLY A 64 18.04 18.50 24.24
CA GLY A 64 19.07 18.52 23.19
C GLY A 64 19.37 17.18 22.50
N GLN A 65 18.79 16.07 22.95
CA GLN A 65 18.90 14.77 22.28
C GLN A 65 17.72 14.55 21.32
N THR A 66 17.99 14.27 20.04
CA THR A 66 16.96 14.10 19.01
C THR A 66 16.93 12.71 18.39
N GLN A 67 17.85 11.81 18.75
CA GLN A 67 17.98 10.46 18.17
C GLN A 67 18.08 9.38 19.25
N GLY A 68 17.51 8.20 18.98
CA GLY A 68 17.63 7.01 19.84
C GLY A 68 16.80 7.04 21.13
N CYS A 69 15.76 7.88 21.20
CA CYS A 69 14.93 8.08 22.38
C CYS A 69 13.44 8.19 22.03
N ILE A 70 12.56 7.98 23.01
CA ILE A 70 11.11 8.09 22.82
C ILE A 70 10.76 9.55 22.52
N GLY A 71 10.15 9.81 21.37
CA GLY A 71 9.84 11.16 20.87
C GLY A 71 10.94 11.79 19.99
N GLY A 72 12.05 11.07 19.74
CA GLY A 72 13.11 11.50 18.82
C GLY A 72 12.72 11.41 17.34
N GLN A 73 13.50 12.08 16.48
CA GLN A 73 13.27 12.09 15.04
C GLN A 73 13.83 10.82 14.38
N ALA A 74 13.05 10.24 13.46
CA ALA A 74 13.52 9.20 12.56
C ALA A 74 13.95 9.84 11.23
N ASN A 75 15.21 9.63 10.83
CA ASN A 75 15.70 10.11 9.54
C ASN A 75 15.33 9.06 8.48
N VAL A 76 14.40 9.40 7.59
CA VAL A 76 13.97 8.54 6.50
C VAL A 76 14.73 8.92 5.23
N THR A 77 15.61 8.04 4.77
CA THR A 77 16.24 8.20 3.46
C THR A 77 15.21 7.87 2.39
N LEU A 78 14.69 8.89 1.71
CA LEU A 78 13.82 8.72 0.56
C LEU A 78 14.67 8.21 -0.62
N LEU A 79 14.52 6.94 -0.99
CA LEU A 79 15.08 6.46 -2.25
C LEU A 79 14.23 7.02 -3.41
N PRO A 80 14.84 7.62 -4.44
CA PRO A 80 14.10 8.08 -5.61
C PRO A 80 13.39 6.91 -6.28
N ALA A 81 12.12 7.11 -6.62
CA ALA A 81 11.35 6.11 -7.37
C ALA A 81 12.08 5.83 -8.69
N ALA A 82 12.39 4.55 -8.94
CA ALA A 82 13.00 4.14 -10.20
C ALA A 82 12.12 4.62 -11.35
N SER A 83 12.65 5.50 -12.19
CA SER A 83 12.00 5.94 -13.42
C SER A 83 11.71 4.71 -14.26
N ALA A 84 10.44 4.48 -14.58
CA ALA A 84 10.05 3.44 -15.50
C ALA A 84 10.73 3.71 -16.85
N ALA A 85 11.70 2.87 -17.20
CA ALA A 85 12.34 2.90 -18.51
C ALA A 85 11.28 2.51 -19.55
N SER A 86 10.70 3.52 -20.20
CA SER A 86 9.88 3.32 -21.39
C SER A 86 10.81 2.95 -22.54
N ARG A 87 10.67 1.73 -23.07
CA ARG A 87 11.10 1.36 -24.42
C ARG A 87 9.87 1.16 -25.29
#